data_AF-A0AA43KPR4-F1
#
_entry.id   AF-A0AA43KPR4-F1
#
_cell.length_a   1.000
_cell.length_b   1.000
_cell.length_c   1.000
_cell.angle_alpha   90.00
_cell.angle_beta   90.00
_cell.angle_gamma   90.00
#
_symmetry.space_group_name_H-M   'P 1'
#
loop_
_entity.id
_entity.type
_entity.pdbx_description
1 polymer ?
#
loop_
_entity_poly.entity_id
_entity_poly.type
_entity_poly.pdbx_seq_one_letter_code
_entity_poly.pdbx_strand_id
1 'polypeptide(L)'
;MRRIIVFVWVLFVVVSFSAKGIRVGDESKQFTIIGEIKGLVPGDTLSFEKVILPYYGGENEKAFQVIVSELDRFVYSGSHPHTQYYYMTYKPLVGKWRGHSKVALTMIVDEGELRITGTTEHIYYCRLHSRIYDEPLLKDMLQLDDSVGMLRAEYGKIIDEAREAGDMERAKEYVNKFNFFSRDHQETYTILKQKKAELMEKNPYSQWMIVDLLQRVFYTPLEDLTAYMEKMEPEAAASFYGSLLKQEVETMTRLAPGNDAPDFTLTTVDGKRITSADLRGKYVLFYRWGLCPGSIMIDIQITEFYEKYKEHLILIGITDDIESIRQLNENTEEDDELMNIKLKPVLENMVAHPWPEVELKGDNHQITVDFAFAGLPYFVLLSPEGKILVRNFSEAYYEAKKIISAAFPD
;
A
#
# COMPACT_ATOMS: atom_id res chain seq x y z
N MET A 1 -36.40 -8.59 -3.79
CA MET A 1 -35.75 -8.11 -2.55
C MET A 1 -34.25 -8.21 -2.80
N ARG A 2 -33.64 -7.18 -3.39
CA ARG A 2 -32.19 -7.18 -3.73
C ARG A 2 -31.41 -6.90 -2.45
N ARG A 3 -30.67 -7.89 -1.97
CA ARG A 3 -29.79 -7.73 -0.81
C ARG A 3 -28.59 -6.90 -1.23
N ILE A 4 -28.41 -5.78 -0.56
CA ILE A 4 -27.21 -4.94 -0.61
C ILE A 4 -26.08 -5.79 -0.04
N ILE A 5 -25.04 -6.05 -0.84
CA ILE A 5 -23.79 -6.62 -0.35
C ILE A 5 -23.16 -5.56 0.55
N VAL A 6 -23.32 -5.73 1.85
CA VAL A 6 -22.65 -4.93 2.88
C VAL A 6 -21.27 -5.55 3.07
N PHE A 7 -20.21 -4.82 2.70
CA PHE A 7 -18.85 -5.19 3.10
C PHE A 7 -18.79 -5.18 4.64
N VAL A 8 -18.72 -6.38 5.23
CA VAL A 8 -18.47 -6.55 6.66
C VAL A 8 -17.00 -6.26 6.88
N TRP A 9 -16.72 -5.19 7.63
CA TRP A 9 -15.39 -4.87 8.12
C TRP A 9 -14.98 -5.93 9.15
N VAL A 10 -14.06 -6.82 8.76
CA VAL A 10 -13.42 -7.75 9.69
C VAL A 10 -12.34 -6.98 10.44
N LEU A 11 -12.50 -6.93 11.77
CA LEU A 11 -11.59 -6.29 12.71
C LEU A 11 -10.28 -7.11 12.74
N PHE A 12 -9.21 -6.61 12.14
CA PHE A 12 -7.88 -7.22 12.33
C PHE A 12 -7.29 -6.73 13.65
N VAL A 13 -7.04 -7.67 14.56
CA VAL A 13 -6.20 -7.41 15.74
C VAL A 13 -4.76 -7.35 15.26
N VAL A 14 -4.27 -6.15 14.96
CA VAL A 14 -2.86 -5.94 14.65
C VAL A 14 -2.08 -5.89 15.96
N VAL A 15 -1.24 -6.90 16.17
CA VAL A 15 -0.19 -6.86 17.19
C VAL A 15 0.87 -5.87 16.69
N SER A 16 0.94 -4.70 17.31
CA SER A 16 1.98 -3.71 17.01
C SER A 16 3.36 -4.29 17.35
N PHE A 17 4.12 -4.69 16.33
CA PHE A 17 5.53 -4.99 16.48
C PHE A 17 6.31 -3.67 16.49
N SER A 18 6.87 -3.34 17.64
CA SER A 18 7.85 -2.27 17.77
C SER A 18 9.05 -2.60 16.88
N ALA A 19 9.32 -1.75 15.89
CA ALA A 19 10.58 -1.78 15.15
C ALA A 19 11.73 -1.84 16.17
N LYS A 20 12.70 -2.74 15.95
CA LYS A 20 13.93 -2.81 16.75
C LYS A 20 14.51 -1.40 16.85
N GLY A 21 14.59 -0.90 18.09
CA GLY A 21 14.70 0.52 18.41
C GLY A 21 15.84 1.23 17.68
N ILE A 22 15.45 2.14 16.80
CA ILE A 22 16.29 3.29 16.44
C ILE A 22 16.35 4.16 17.70
N ARG A 23 17.56 4.36 18.25
CA ARG A 23 17.77 5.31 19.34
C ARG A 23 17.53 6.72 18.80
N VAL A 24 16.38 7.30 19.13
CA VAL A 24 16.06 8.71 18.93
C VAL A 24 16.65 9.50 20.11
N GLY A 25 17.27 10.64 19.83
CA GLY A 25 17.75 11.58 20.85
C GLY A 25 16.61 12.07 21.77
N ASP A 26 16.97 12.46 22.99
CA ASP A 26 16.08 12.71 24.14
C ASP A 26 15.22 13.99 24.04
N GLU A 27 15.12 14.62 22.86
CA GLU A 27 14.38 15.87 22.66
C GLU A 27 13.14 15.65 21.78
N SER A 28 11.96 15.75 22.37
CA SER A 28 10.68 15.71 21.65
C SER A 28 10.51 16.96 20.78
N LYS A 29 10.22 16.77 19.49
CA LYS A 29 9.83 17.86 18.58
C LYS A 29 8.42 18.34 18.92
N GLN A 30 8.30 19.62 19.28
CA GLN A 30 7.02 20.27 19.53
C GLN A 30 6.43 20.79 18.22
N PHE A 31 5.13 20.62 18.03
CA PHE A 31 4.44 21.06 16.82
C PHE A 31 3.09 21.70 17.11
N THR A 32 2.61 22.53 16.18
CA THR A 32 1.25 23.06 16.16
C THR A 32 0.68 22.94 14.75
N ILE A 33 -0.51 22.35 14.64
CA ILE A 33 -1.32 22.30 13.42
C ILE A 33 -2.42 23.35 13.54
N ILE A 34 -2.49 24.26 12.57
CA ILE A 34 -3.51 25.31 12.48
C ILE A 34 -4.32 25.08 11.21
N GLY A 35 -5.60 24.75 11.35
CA GLY A 35 -6.51 24.68 10.22
C GLY A 35 -7.33 25.96 10.07
N GLU A 36 -7.31 26.55 8.88
CA GLU A 36 -8.18 27.62 8.42
C GLU A 36 -8.98 27.08 7.21
N ILE A 37 -10.01 26.27 7.50
CA ILE A 37 -10.75 25.48 6.53
C ILE A 37 -12.20 25.96 6.53
N LYS A 38 -12.59 26.68 5.47
CA LYS A 38 -13.93 27.23 5.35
C LYS A 38 -14.98 26.12 5.29
N GLY A 39 -16.06 26.28 6.05
CA GLY A 39 -17.15 25.32 6.17
C GLY A 39 -16.98 24.32 7.32
N LEU A 40 -15.91 24.41 8.12
CA LEU A 40 -15.83 23.68 9.39
C LEU A 40 -16.77 24.32 10.42
N VAL A 41 -17.51 23.49 11.14
CA VAL A 41 -18.44 23.94 12.18
C VAL A 41 -18.14 23.29 13.53
N PRO A 42 -18.48 23.96 14.65
CA PRO A 42 -18.33 23.36 15.97
C PRO A 42 -19.02 21.99 16.08
N GLY A 43 -18.28 20.99 16.56
CA GLY A 43 -18.70 19.60 16.70
C GLY A 43 -18.28 18.67 15.56
N ASP A 44 -17.78 19.20 14.45
CA ASP A 44 -17.09 18.38 13.45
C ASP A 44 -15.87 17.67 14.06
N THR A 45 -15.52 16.50 13.53
CA THR A 45 -14.36 15.73 14.03
C THR A 45 -13.32 15.53 12.94
N LEU A 46 -12.07 15.90 13.25
CA LEU A 46 -10.89 15.58 12.46
C LEU A 46 -10.10 14.49 13.19
N SER A 47 -9.86 13.36 12.54
CA SER A 47 -9.07 12.25 13.12
C SER A 47 -7.72 12.14 12.44
N PHE A 48 -6.67 12.06 13.24
CA PHE A 48 -5.29 11.96 12.78
C PHE A 48 -4.72 10.58 13.12
N GLU A 49 -4.11 9.94 12.12
CA GLU A 49 -3.48 8.63 12.24
C GLU A 49 -2.06 8.73 11.69
N LYS A 50 -1.08 8.15 12.38
CA LYS A 50 0.29 8.04 11.89
C LYS A 50 0.36 6.94 10.86
N VAL A 51 0.89 7.28 9.70
CA VAL A 51 1.10 6.33 8.61
C VAL A 51 2.36 5.54 8.89
N ILE A 52 2.22 4.22 8.90
CA ILE A 52 3.35 3.30 9.01
C ILE A 52 3.95 3.13 7.62
N LEU A 53 5.22 3.50 7.47
CA LEU A 53 5.98 3.38 6.23
C LEU A 53 7.12 2.36 6.38
N PRO A 54 7.50 1.67 5.28
CA PRO A 54 6.67 1.49 4.08
C PRO A 54 5.42 0.65 4.40
N TYR A 55 4.41 0.71 3.54
CA TYR A 55 3.16 0.00 3.78
C TYR A 55 3.30 -1.50 3.49
N TYR A 56 3.17 -2.33 4.53
CA TYR A 56 3.21 -3.80 4.45
C TYR A 56 1.82 -4.46 4.56
N GLY A 57 0.72 -3.71 4.43
CA GLY A 57 -0.64 -4.26 4.56
C GLY A 57 -1.29 -4.12 5.95
N GLY A 58 -0.75 -3.26 6.82
CA GLY A 58 -1.29 -2.99 8.17
C GLY A 58 -2.10 -1.70 8.29
N GLU A 59 -2.80 -1.51 9.41
CA GLU A 59 -3.54 -0.26 9.69
C GLU A 59 -2.60 0.86 10.16
N ASN A 60 -3.01 2.11 9.93
CA ASN A 60 -2.34 3.27 10.52
C ASN A 60 -2.48 3.28 12.05
N GLU A 61 -1.53 3.87 12.76
CA GLU A 61 -1.61 4.03 14.21
C GLU A 61 -2.47 5.25 14.56
N LYS A 62 -3.52 5.08 15.37
CA LYS A 62 -4.33 6.21 15.85
C LYS A 62 -3.46 7.19 16.65
N ALA A 63 -3.57 8.48 16.33
CA ALA A 63 -2.77 9.51 17.00
C ALA A 63 -3.61 10.40 17.92
N PHE A 64 -4.45 11.26 17.35
CA PHE A 64 -5.27 12.20 18.09
C PHE A 64 -6.51 12.60 17.27
N GLN A 65 -7.48 13.21 17.96
CA GLN A 65 -8.67 13.76 17.33
C GLN A 65 -8.86 15.21 17.76
N VAL A 66 -9.38 16.01 16.84
CA VAL A 66 -9.78 17.39 17.10
C VAL A 66 -11.28 17.48 16.91
N ILE A 67 -11.98 17.83 17.98
CA ILE A 67 -13.38 18.26 17.90
C ILE A 67 -13.34 19.76 17.65
N VAL A 68 -13.83 20.19 16.50
CA VAL A 68 -13.83 21.59 16.10
C VAL A 68 -14.66 22.39 17.11
N SER A 69 -14.09 23.48 17.63
CA SER A 69 -14.76 24.37 18.60
C SER A 69 -15.06 25.76 18.04
N GLU A 70 -14.41 26.14 16.93
CA GLU A 70 -14.52 27.45 16.29
C GLU A 70 -14.99 27.30 14.84
N LEU A 71 -15.73 28.28 14.33
CA LEU A 71 -16.09 28.30 12.91
C LEU A 71 -14.84 28.45 12.04
N ASP A 72 -14.80 27.68 10.96
CA ASP A 72 -13.75 27.68 9.94
C ASP A 72 -12.32 27.41 10.44
N ARG A 73 -12.16 27.01 11.72
CA ARG A 73 -10.85 26.99 12.36
C ARG A 73 -10.68 25.87 13.38
N PHE A 74 -9.49 25.30 13.41
CA PHE A 74 -9.03 24.47 14.53
C PHE A 74 -7.54 24.70 14.82
N VAL A 75 -7.13 24.41 16.05
CA VAL A 75 -5.73 24.40 16.46
C VAL A 75 -5.48 23.16 17.30
N TYR A 76 -4.36 22.49 17.03
CA TYR A 76 -3.88 21.38 17.85
C TYR A 76 -2.38 21.52 18.05
N SER A 77 -1.92 21.42 19.29
CA SER A 77 -0.48 21.39 19.61
C SER A 77 -0.14 20.08 20.30
N GLY A 78 1.04 19.55 19.98
CA GLY A 78 1.51 18.29 20.53
C GLY A 78 3.01 18.12 20.35
N SER A 79 3.48 16.90 20.61
CA SER A 79 4.89 16.55 20.46
C SER A 79 5.08 15.14 19.94
N HIS A 80 6.16 14.89 19.21
CA HIS A 80 6.56 13.57 18.74
C HIS A 80 8.09 13.40 18.79
N PRO A 81 8.60 12.16 18.92
CA PRO A 81 10.03 11.91 19.03
C PRO A 81 10.82 12.24 17.75
N HIS A 82 10.17 12.19 16.59
CA HIS A 82 10.75 12.48 15.28
C HIS A 82 9.66 13.00 14.35
N THR A 83 10.03 13.50 13.17
CA THR A 83 9.09 13.88 12.10
C THR A 83 8.07 12.76 11.84
N GLN A 84 6.79 13.11 11.72
CA GLN A 84 5.71 12.13 11.51
C GLN A 84 4.91 12.40 10.23
N TYR A 85 4.46 11.34 9.59
CA TYR A 85 3.56 11.36 8.44
C TYR A 85 2.16 10.98 8.89
N TYR A 86 1.19 11.87 8.72
CA TYR A 86 -0.17 11.73 9.19
C TYR A 86 -1.16 11.62 8.05
N TYR A 87 -2.20 10.82 8.26
CA TYR A 87 -3.49 10.94 7.59
C TYR A 87 -4.43 11.73 8.47
N MET A 88 -5.12 12.71 7.87
CA MET A 88 -6.24 13.41 8.49
C MET A 88 -7.53 13.05 7.75
N THR A 89 -8.46 12.43 8.47
CA THR A 89 -9.81 12.14 7.99
C THR A 89 -10.82 13.10 8.62
N TYR A 90 -11.90 13.38 7.91
CA TYR A 90 -12.93 14.33 8.31
C TYR A 90 -14.30 13.66 8.45
N LYS A 91 -14.96 13.93 9.58
CA LYS A 91 -16.33 13.52 9.86
C LYS A 91 -17.17 14.75 10.24
N PRO A 92 -18.11 15.18 9.39
CA PRO A 92 -19.00 16.28 9.72
C PRO A 92 -19.98 15.89 10.84
N LEU A 93 -20.37 16.86 11.67
CA LEU A 93 -21.41 16.69 12.70
C LEU A 93 -22.79 16.44 12.07
N VAL A 94 -23.11 17.22 11.02
CA VAL A 94 -24.39 17.19 10.31
C VAL A 94 -24.14 17.03 8.82
N GLY A 95 -24.91 16.15 8.18
CA GLY A 95 -24.79 15.85 6.76
C GLY A 95 -24.11 14.51 6.49
N LYS A 96 -24.20 14.04 5.24
CA LYS A 96 -23.53 12.82 4.81
C LYS A 96 -22.09 13.14 4.40
N TRP A 97 -21.18 12.24 4.76
CA TRP A 97 -19.86 12.14 4.14
C TRP A 97 -20.03 11.97 2.62
N ARG A 98 -19.23 12.71 1.83
CA ARG A 98 -19.24 12.64 0.36
C ARG A 98 -18.00 11.89 -0.12
N GLY A 99 -18.16 11.09 -1.17
CA GLY A 99 -17.04 10.37 -1.77
C GLY A 99 -16.00 11.35 -2.33
N HIS A 100 -14.78 11.27 -1.84
CA HIS A 100 -13.62 11.95 -2.41
C HIS A 100 -12.73 10.94 -3.15
N SER A 101 -11.99 11.41 -4.14
CA SER A 101 -10.96 10.61 -4.82
C SER A 101 -9.74 10.32 -3.94
N LYS A 102 -9.53 11.10 -2.86
CA LYS A 102 -8.61 10.80 -1.75
C LYS A 102 -9.40 10.33 -0.53
N VAL A 103 -8.81 9.45 0.29
CA VAL A 103 -9.45 8.95 1.53
C VAL A 103 -9.09 9.78 2.77
N ALA A 104 -8.00 10.55 2.70
CA ALA A 104 -7.50 11.43 3.75
C ALA A 104 -6.66 12.58 3.16
N LEU A 105 -6.46 13.66 3.93
CA LEU A 105 -5.38 14.62 3.69
C LEU A 105 -4.11 14.05 4.31
N THR A 106 -3.03 13.95 3.54
CA THR A 106 -1.76 13.41 4.04
C THR A 106 -0.75 14.53 4.28
N MET A 107 -0.03 14.49 5.39
CA MET A 107 0.89 15.56 5.77
C MET A 107 2.09 15.08 6.57
N ILE A 108 3.25 15.66 6.31
CA ILE A 108 4.47 15.48 7.10
C ILE A 108 4.51 16.63 8.11
N VAL A 109 4.49 16.28 9.39
CA VAL A 109 4.58 17.20 10.52
C VAL A 109 5.95 17.01 11.14
N ASP A 110 6.77 18.06 11.09
CA ASP A 110 8.04 18.13 11.81
C ASP A 110 7.89 19.04 13.04
N GLU A 111 8.95 19.71 13.47
CA GLU A 111 8.86 20.72 14.52
C GLU A 111 8.28 22.03 14.02
N GLY A 112 7.62 22.77 14.91
CA GLY A 112 7.07 24.08 14.63
C GLY A 112 5.64 24.05 14.09
N GLU A 113 5.33 24.98 13.20
CA GLU A 113 3.96 25.23 12.75
C GLU A 113 3.69 24.63 11.36
N LEU A 114 2.56 23.93 11.25
CA LEU A 114 1.96 23.53 9.99
C LEU A 114 0.57 24.16 9.87
N ARG A 115 0.34 24.93 8.80
CA ARG A 115 -0.99 25.47 8.50
C ARG A 115 -1.68 24.69 7.39
N ILE A 116 -2.99 24.54 7.52
CA ILE A 116 -3.87 23.89 6.55
C ILE A 116 -4.90 24.92 6.10
N THR A 117 -4.96 25.23 4.81
CA THR A 117 -5.93 26.20 4.28
C THR A 117 -6.79 25.57 3.17
N GLY A 118 -8.09 25.85 3.17
CA GLY A 118 -8.99 25.31 2.14
C GLY A 118 -10.46 25.38 2.50
N THR A 119 -11.22 24.39 2.04
CA THR A 119 -12.67 24.28 2.30
C THR A 119 -13.03 22.84 2.64
N THR A 120 -14.15 22.64 3.33
CA THR A 120 -14.68 21.29 3.61
C THR A 120 -15.14 20.56 2.34
N GLU A 121 -15.46 21.27 1.26
CA GLU A 121 -15.77 20.69 -0.05
C GLU A 121 -14.57 19.96 -0.68
N HIS A 122 -13.35 20.43 -0.40
CA HIS A 122 -12.11 19.86 -0.92
C HIS A 122 -11.14 19.56 0.22
N ILE A 123 -11.65 19.01 1.33
CA ILE A 123 -10.88 18.91 2.58
C ILE A 123 -9.58 18.10 2.45
N TYR A 124 -9.56 17.07 1.59
CA TYR A 124 -8.37 16.25 1.32
C TYR A 124 -7.42 16.83 0.26
N TYR A 125 -7.72 18.03 -0.21
CA TYR A 125 -6.93 18.85 -1.12
C TYR A 125 -6.62 20.22 -0.51
N CYS A 126 -6.79 20.38 0.81
CA CYS A 126 -6.38 21.59 1.50
C CYS A 126 -4.87 21.80 1.35
N ARG A 127 -4.47 23.05 1.15
CA ARG A 127 -3.07 23.43 0.99
C ARG A 127 -2.37 23.37 2.34
N LEU A 128 -1.18 22.80 2.32
CA LEU A 128 -0.29 22.73 3.47
C LEU A 128 0.74 23.86 3.37
N HIS A 129 1.04 24.49 4.50
CA HIS A 129 2.09 25.50 4.63
C HIS A 129 2.97 25.14 5.81
N SER A 130 4.26 25.01 5.55
CA SER A 130 5.31 24.74 6.53
C SER A 130 6.66 24.91 5.84
N ARG A 131 7.76 24.79 6.61
CA ARG A 131 9.11 24.74 6.04
C ARG A 131 9.27 23.68 4.94
N ILE A 132 8.52 22.57 5.02
CA ILE A 132 8.53 21.51 4.01
C ILE A 132 7.72 21.95 2.78
N TYR A 133 6.48 22.39 2.99
CA TYR A 133 5.50 22.60 1.91
C TYR A 133 5.62 23.94 1.17
N ASP A 134 6.31 24.94 1.74
CA ASP A 134 6.51 26.23 1.09
C ASP A 134 7.76 26.28 0.19
N GLU A 135 8.48 25.16 0.01
CA GLU A 135 9.51 25.02 -1.01
C GLU A 135 8.90 25.17 -2.42
N PRO A 136 9.39 26.09 -3.28
CA PRO A 136 8.73 26.43 -4.54
C PRO A 136 8.44 25.27 -5.48
N LEU A 137 9.40 24.36 -5.71
CA LEU A 137 9.22 23.25 -6.66
C LEU A 137 8.17 22.26 -6.15
N LEU A 138 8.24 21.89 -4.87
CA LEU A 138 7.25 21.03 -4.22
C LEU A 138 5.87 21.68 -4.23
N LYS A 139 5.79 22.96 -3.85
CA LYS A 139 4.54 23.72 -3.81
C LYS A 139 3.86 23.75 -5.18
N ASP A 140 4.61 24.07 -6.23
CA ASP A 140 4.09 24.12 -7.60
C ASP A 140 3.64 22.73 -8.10
N MET A 141 4.38 21.67 -7.73
CA MET A 141 4.02 20.30 -8.08
C MET A 141 2.75 19.85 -7.35
N LEU A 142 2.65 20.06 -6.04
CA LEU A 142 1.48 19.68 -5.24
C LEU A 142 0.24 20.46 -5.66
N GLN A 143 0.35 21.75 -5.99
CA GLN A 143 -0.77 22.53 -6.50
C GLN A 143 -1.33 21.96 -7.81
N LEU A 144 -0.45 21.51 -8.71
CA LEU A 144 -0.89 20.84 -9.94
C LEU A 144 -1.57 19.50 -9.62
N ASP A 145 -0.96 18.68 -8.76
CA ASP A 145 -1.48 17.37 -8.37
C ASP A 145 -2.87 17.49 -7.73
N ASP A 146 -3.02 18.42 -6.79
CA ASP A 146 -4.30 18.70 -6.13
C ASP A 146 -5.35 19.22 -7.12
N SER A 147 -4.98 20.09 -8.08
CA SER A 147 -5.92 20.59 -9.09
C SER A 147 -6.51 19.46 -9.95
N VAL A 148 -5.68 18.49 -10.30
CA VAL A 148 -6.06 17.30 -11.09
C VAL A 148 -6.89 16.34 -10.25
N GLY A 149 -6.51 16.16 -8.98
CA GLY A 149 -7.26 15.33 -8.04
C GLY A 149 -8.66 15.87 -7.72
N MET A 150 -8.79 17.20 -7.56
CA MET A 150 -10.08 17.88 -7.39
C MET A 150 -10.97 17.70 -8.63
N LEU A 151 -10.42 17.83 -9.84
CA LEU A 151 -11.19 17.55 -11.07
C LEU A 151 -11.69 16.10 -11.12
N ARG A 152 -10.86 15.13 -10.70
CA ARG A 152 -11.29 13.72 -10.60
C ARG A 152 -12.34 13.52 -9.51
N ALA A 153 -12.29 14.27 -8.41
CA ALA A 153 -13.26 14.19 -7.32
C ALA A 153 -14.67 14.58 -7.78
N GLU A 154 -14.79 15.57 -8.69
CA GLU A 154 -16.08 15.94 -9.28
C GLU A 154 -16.74 14.78 -10.04
N TYR A 155 -15.97 13.87 -10.64
CA TYR A 155 -16.55 12.68 -11.26
C TYR A 155 -17.14 11.75 -10.20
N GLY A 156 -16.47 11.60 -9.05
CA GLY A 156 -17.00 10.85 -7.89
C GLY A 156 -18.35 11.40 -7.42
N LYS A 157 -18.45 12.73 -7.31
CA LYS A 157 -19.70 13.41 -6.97
C LYS A 157 -20.82 13.14 -7.98
N ILE A 158 -20.53 13.23 -9.28
CA ILE A 158 -21.54 12.96 -10.32
C ILE A 158 -21.98 11.49 -10.30
N ILE A 159 -21.07 10.55 -9.98
CA ILE A 159 -21.41 9.13 -9.81
C ILE A 159 -22.40 8.95 -8.66
N ASP A 160 -22.13 9.56 -7.51
CA ASP A 160 -22.99 9.46 -6.33
C ASP A 160 -24.37 10.07 -6.60
N GLU A 161 -24.43 11.28 -7.16
CA GLU A 161 -25.68 11.96 -7.54
C GLU A 161 -26.50 11.15 -8.55
N ALA A 162 -25.86 10.57 -9.57
CA ALA A 162 -26.51 9.73 -10.56
C ALA A 162 -27.08 8.44 -9.94
N ARG A 163 -26.35 7.80 -9.02
CA ARG A 163 -26.81 6.62 -8.28
C ARG A 163 -28.00 6.95 -7.38
N GLU A 164 -27.96 8.07 -6.66
CA GLU A 164 -29.08 8.53 -5.81
C GLU A 164 -30.33 8.85 -6.65
N ALA A 165 -30.14 9.35 -7.88
CA ALA A 165 -31.22 9.60 -8.84
C ALA A 165 -31.71 8.35 -9.59
N GLY A 166 -31.03 7.20 -9.43
CA GLY A 166 -31.33 5.96 -10.17
C GLY A 166 -30.88 5.95 -11.64
N ASP A 167 -30.07 6.92 -12.07
CA ASP A 167 -29.51 7.02 -13.41
C ASP A 167 -28.23 6.17 -13.54
N MET A 168 -28.42 4.87 -13.75
CA MET A 168 -27.33 3.90 -13.81
C MET A 168 -26.44 4.07 -15.06
N GLU A 169 -26.99 4.59 -16.16
CA GLU A 169 -26.22 4.86 -17.39
C GLU A 169 -25.23 6.01 -17.15
N ARG A 170 -25.70 7.12 -16.58
CA ARG A 170 -24.82 8.24 -16.20
C ARG A 170 -23.80 7.83 -15.15
N ALA A 171 -24.21 7.06 -14.14
CA ALA A 171 -23.27 6.54 -13.14
C ALA A 171 -22.17 5.70 -13.80
N LYS A 172 -22.53 4.80 -14.74
CA LYS A 172 -21.56 3.98 -15.48
C LYS A 172 -20.63 4.82 -16.36
N GLU A 173 -21.15 5.83 -17.06
CA GLU A 173 -20.34 6.75 -17.86
C GLU A 173 -19.25 7.42 -17.02
N TYR A 174 -19.63 7.99 -15.87
CA TYR A 174 -18.67 8.70 -15.02
C TYR A 174 -17.76 7.76 -14.25
N VAL A 175 -18.19 6.54 -13.90
CA VAL A 175 -17.29 5.49 -13.38
C VAL A 175 -16.20 5.20 -14.40
N ASN A 176 -16.53 5.07 -15.68
CA ASN A 176 -15.52 4.87 -16.73
C ASN A 176 -14.56 6.07 -16.81
N LYS A 177 -15.07 7.30 -16.84
CA LYS A 177 -14.24 8.52 -16.84
C LYS A 177 -13.34 8.62 -15.61
N PHE A 178 -13.84 8.23 -14.44
CA PHE A 178 -13.08 8.21 -13.18
C PHE A 178 -11.95 7.17 -13.21
N ASN A 179 -12.21 5.99 -13.77
CA ASN A 179 -11.26 4.90 -13.87
C ASN A 179 -10.17 5.16 -14.93
N PHE A 180 -10.54 5.80 -16.05
CA PHE A 180 -9.62 6.16 -17.12
C PHE A 180 -9.05 7.59 -16.99
N PHE A 181 -9.25 8.24 -15.85
CA PHE A 181 -8.92 9.65 -15.67
C PHE A 181 -7.47 9.99 -16.01
N SER A 182 -6.50 9.16 -15.61
CA SER A 182 -5.08 9.39 -15.89
C SER A 182 -4.74 9.27 -17.38
N ARG A 183 -5.40 8.35 -18.09
CA ARG A 183 -5.28 8.20 -19.54
C ARG A 183 -5.85 9.40 -20.27
N ASP A 184 -6.98 9.91 -19.80
CA ASP A 184 -7.67 11.02 -20.45
C ASP A 184 -6.98 12.39 -20.16
N HIS A 185 -6.10 12.45 -19.16
CA HIS A 185 -5.30 13.64 -18.77
C HIS A 185 -3.79 13.40 -18.88
N GLN A 186 -3.34 12.60 -19.86
CA GLN A 186 -1.94 12.19 -20.03
C GLN A 186 -0.94 13.35 -20.06
N GLU A 187 -1.28 14.47 -20.69
CA GLU A 187 -0.41 15.65 -20.74
C GLU A 187 -0.11 16.19 -19.33
N THR A 188 -1.14 16.33 -18.50
CA THR A 188 -0.96 16.82 -17.13
C THR A 188 -0.17 15.86 -16.26
N TYR A 189 -0.41 14.55 -16.37
CA TYR A 189 0.40 13.54 -15.67
C TYR A 189 1.85 13.48 -16.16
N THR A 190 2.09 13.81 -17.43
CA THR A 190 3.45 13.96 -17.98
C THR A 190 4.16 15.16 -17.35
N ILE A 191 3.48 16.30 -17.22
CA ILE A 191 4.00 17.49 -16.54
C ILE A 191 4.26 17.20 -15.05
N LEU A 192 3.35 16.50 -14.36
CA LEU A 192 3.55 16.09 -12.97
C LEU A 192 4.80 15.21 -12.81
N LYS A 193 5.00 14.24 -13.71
CA LYS A 193 6.19 13.40 -13.72
C LYS A 193 7.47 14.24 -13.92
N GLN A 194 7.45 15.22 -14.81
CA GLN A 194 8.57 16.13 -15.04
C GLN A 194 8.87 17.00 -13.82
N LYS A 195 7.86 17.62 -13.20
CA LYS A 195 8.01 18.42 -11.98
C LYS A 195 8.56 17.60 -10.82
N LYS A 196 8.10 16.36 -10.67
CA LYS A 196 8.62 15.44 -9.65
C LYS A 196 10.07 15.06 -9.90
N ALA A 197 10.45 14.81 -11.16
CA ALA A 197 11.84 14.56 -11.53
C ALA A 197 12.73 15.79 -11.28
N GLU A 198 12.26 17.00 -11.60
CA GLU A 198 12.95 18.25 -11.32
C GLU A 198 13.15 18.47 -9.82
N LEU A 199 12.11 18.22 -8.99
CA LEU A 199 12.22 18.26 -7.54
C LEU A 199 13.26 17.25 -7.04
N MET A 200 13.27 16.03 -7.56
CA MET A 200 14.23 14.99 -7.19
C MET A 200 15.67 15.37 -7.59
N GLU A 201 15.86 16.06 -8.70
CA GLU A 201 17.18 16.50 -9.17
C GLU A 201 17.71 17.70 -8.38
N LYS A 202 16.86 18.71 -8.15
CA LYS A 202 17.25 19.98 -7.52
C LYS A 202 17.19 19.96 -6.01
N ASN A 203 16.32 19.14 -5.44
CA ASN A 203 16.16 18.97 -3.99
C ASN A 203 15.94 17.48 -3.64
N PRO A 204 16.91 16.60 -3.96
CA PRO A 204 16.84 15.17 -3.65
C PRO A 204 16.63 14.88 -2.16
N TYR A 205 16.95 15.83 -1.27
CA TYR A 205 16.91 15.62 0.19
C TYR A 205 15.63 16.12 0.84
N SER A 206 14.67 16.60 0.04
CA SER A 206 13.36 16.97 0.54
C SER A 206 12.75 15.81 1.33
N GLN A 207 12.37 16.05 2.58
CA GLN A 207 11.68 15.05 3.41
C GLN A 207 10.43 14.51 2.71
N TRP A 208 9.75 15.34 1.91
CA TRP A 208 8.63 14.91 1.10
C TRP A 208 9.04 13.86 0.06
N MET A 209 10.20 14.02 -0.59
CA MET A 209 10.69 13.06 -1.59
C MET A 209 11.05 11.71 -0.96
N ILE A 210 11.66 11.72 0.23
CA ILE A 210 11.98 10.50 0.97
C ILE A 210 10.70 9.75 1.36
N VAL A 211 9.70 10.46 1.88
CA VAL A 211 8.39 9.89 2.24
C VAL A 211 7.63 9.40 1.00
N ASP A 212 7.70 10.11 -0.13
CA ASP A 212 7.15 9.66 -1.41
C ASP A 212 7.82 8.36 -1.88
N LEU A 213 9.15 8.26 -1.79
CA LEU A 213 9.91 7.07 -2.14
C LEU A 213 9.55 5.88 -1.25
N LEU A 214 9.46 6.08 0.06
CA LEU A 214 9.05 5.06 1.01
C LEU A 214 7.66 4.48 0.70
N GLN A 215 6.72 5.31 0.27
CA GLN A 215 5.38 4.84 -0.12
C GLN A 215 5.39 3.91 -1.34
N ARG A 216 6.41 4.02 -2.21
CA ARG A 216 6.55 3.24 -3.45
C ARG A 216 7.82 2.40 -3.49
N VAL A 217 8.43 2.14 -2.34
CA VAL A 217 9.76 1.51 -2.27
C VAL A 217 9.76 0.15 -2.95
N PHE A 218 8.70 -0.64 -2.77
CA PHE A 218 8.56 -1.96 -3.38
C PHE A 218 8.27 -1.95 -4.88
N TYR A 219 7.88 -0.81 -5.45
CA TYR A 219 7.63 -0.63 -6.88
C TYR A 219 8.78 0.11 -7.58
N THR A 220 9.79 0.51 -6.82
CA THR A 220 10.94 1.25 -7.36
C THR A 220 12.10 0.29 -7.56
N PRO A 221 12.74 0.26 -8.76
CA PRO A 221 13.92 -0.56 -8.99
C PRO A 221 15.02 -0.32 -7.95
N LEU A 222 15.68 -1.38 -7.50
CA LEU A 222 16.73 -1.29 -6.49
C LEU A 222 17.90 -0.37 -6.92
N GLU A 223 18.22 -0.37 -8.22
CA GLU A 223 19.25 0.50 -8.79
C GLU A 223 18.88 1.98 -8.63
N ASP A 224 17.62 2.35 -8.90
CA ASP A 224 17.12 3.72 -8.73
C ASP A 224 17.14 4.14 -7.25
N LEU A 225 16.76 3.24 -6.34
CA LEU A 225 16.81 3.49 -4.90
C LEU A 225 18.25 3.68 -4.41
N THR A 226 19.18 2.85 -4.88
CA THR A 226 20.60 2.95 -4.53
C THR A 226 21.18 4.26 -5.05
N ALA A 227 20.93 4.61 -6.31
CA ALA A 227 21.38 5.86 -6.92
C ALA A 227 20.80 7.10 -6.22
N TYR A 228 19.57 7.01 -5.68
CA TYR A 228 18.99 8.06 -4.87
C TYR A 228 19.68 8.18 -3.50
N MET A 229 19.94 7.06 -2.82
CA MET A 229 20.62 7.02 -1.53
C MET A 229 22.05 7.57 -1.61
N GLU A 230 22.78 7.30 -2.69
CA GLU A 230 24.14 7.82 -2.91
C GLU A 230 24.19 9.33 -3.05
N LYS A 231 23.11 9.93 -3.55
CA LYS A 231 23.00 11.38 -3.64
C LYS A 231 22.72 11.99 -2.27
N MET A 232 22.07 11.27 -1.36
CA MET A 232 21.50 11.81 -0.12
C MET A 232 22.50 12.58 0.76
N GLU A 233 22.16 13.81 1.15
CA GLU A 233 22.95 14.58 2.10
C GLU A 233 23.02 13.90 3.48
N PRO A 234 24.13 14.05 4.23
CA PRO A 234 24.30 13.38 5.52
C PRO A 234 23.17 13.67 6.53
N GLU A 235 22.64 14.89 6.56
CA GLU A 235 21.54 15.27 7.46
C GLU A 235 20.23 14.54 7.08
N ALA A 236 19.89 14.51 5.80
CA ALA A 236 18.70 13.81 5.31
C ALA A 236 18.83 12.30 5.49
N ALA A 237 20.00 11.71 5.26
CA ALA A 237 20.28 10.31 5.51
C ALA A 237 20.16 9.94 7.00
N ALA A 238 20.56 10.85 7.90
CA ALA A 238 20.44 10.68 9.34
C ALA A 238 19.04 10.95 9.89
N SER A 239 18.14 11.55 9.10
CA SER A 239 16.74 11.76 9.50
C SER A 239 16.02 10.42 9.70
N PHE A 240 14.90 10.44 10.44
CA PHE A 240 14.10 9.23 10.68
C PHE A 240 13.70 8.52 9.38
N TYR A 241 13.12 9.25 8.42
CA TYR A 241 12.70 8.68 7.14
C TYR A 241 13.88 8.32 6.23
N GLY A 242 15.00 9.06 6.29
CA GLY A 242 16.21 8.70 5.55
C GLY A 242 16.83 7.39 6.04
N SER A 243 16.88 7.21 7.36
CA SER A 243 17.34 5.96 8.00
C SER A 243 16.41 4.78 7.70
N LEU A 244 15.10 5.02 7.70
CA LEU A 244 14.11 4.02 7.30
C LEU A 244 14.28 3.62 5.84
N LEU A 245 14.42 4.58 4.92
CA LEU A 245 14.65 4.27 3.50
C LEU A 245 15.95 3.48 3.32
N LYS A 246 17.02 3.84 4.04
CA LYS A 246 18.28 3.09 4.03
C LYS A 246 18.07 1.62 4.44
N GLN A 247 17.35 1.38 5.53
CA GLN A 247 17.05 0.03 6.01
C GLN A 247 16.26 -0.80 4.98
N GLU A 248 15.32 -0.17 4.28
CA GLU A 248 14.55 -0.81 3.22
C GLU A 248 15.43 -1.16 2.01
N VAL A 249 16.31 -0.24 1.60
CA VAL A 249 17.29 -0.51 0.53
C VAL A 249 18.22 -1.65 0.90
N GLU A 250 18.78 -1.66 2.12
CA GLU A 250 19.62 -2.76 2.61
C GLU A 250 18.87 -4.11 2.62
N THR A 251 17.59 -4.10 2.98
CA THR A 251 16.73 -5.29 2.95
C THR A 251 16.50 -5.79 1.53
N MET A 252 16.18 -4.89 0.59
CA MET A 252 16.02 -5.23 -0.82
C MET A 252 17.33 -5.72 -1.44
N THR A 253 18.48 -5.12 -1.11
CA THR A 253 19.80 -5.58 -1.54
C THR A 253 20.10 -6.98 -1.03
N ARG A 254 19.89 -7.26 0.26
CA ARG A 254 20.10 -8.60 0.83
C ARG A 254 19.31 -9.66 0.10
N LEU A 255 18.09 -9.33 -0.29
CA LEU A 255 17.17 -10.27 -0.91
C LEU A 255 17.12 -10.19 -2.44
N ALA A 256 18.08 -9.50 -3.08
CA ALA A 256 18.16 -9.40 -4.53
C ALA A 256 18.40 -10.78 -5.18
N PRO A 257 17.91 -11.01 -6.41
CA PRO A 257 18.24 -12.22 -7.17
C PRO A 257 19.75 -12.52 -7.21
N GLY A 258 20.12 -13.78 -7.00
CA GLY A 258 21.49 -14.27 -6.88
C GLY A 258 21.97 -14.46 -5.43
N ASN A 259 21.36 -13.77 -4.46
CA ASN A 259 21.71 -13.92 -3.05
C ASN A 259 21.06 -15.15 -2.41
N ASP A 260 21.61 -15.58 -1.27
CA ASP A 260 21.04 -16.66 -0.47
C ASP A 260 19.71 -16.21 0.17
N ALA A 261 18.71 -17.09 0.12
CA ALA A 261 17.45 -16.83 0.80
C ALA A 261 17.62 -16.94 2.33
N PRO A 262 16.86 -16.16 3.12
CA PRO A 262 16.76 -16.37 4.56
C PRO A 262 16.33 -17.80 4.88
N ASP A 263 16.87 -18.35 5.97
CA ASP A 263 16.34 -19.60 6.52
C ASP A 263 14.94 -19.37 7.09
N PHE A 264 14.08 -20.37 6.94
CA PHE A 264 12.70 -20.30 7.42
C PHE A 264 12.28 -21.63 8.03
N THR A 265 11.30 -21.55 8.92
CA THR A 265 10.55 -22.68 9.43
C THR A 265 9.08 -22.30 9.42
N LEU A 266 8.28 -23.04 8.65
CA LEU A 266 6.87 -22.81 8.47
C LEU A 266 6.08 -23.99 9.03
N THR A 267 4.92 -23.69 9.59
CA THR A 267 3.91 -24.69 9.95
C THR A 267 2.73 -24.51 9.00
N THR A 268 2.43 -25.54 8.22
CA THR A 268 1.32 -25.54 7.27
C THR A 268 -0.02 -25.65 7.99
N VAL A 269 -1.12 -25.38 7.28
CA VAL A 269 -2.49 -25.43 7.81
C VAL A 269 -2.89 -26.81 8.33
N ASP A 270 -2.29 -27.89 7.81
CA ASP A 270 -2.48 -29.28 8.28
C ASP A 270 -1.52 -29.66 9.42
N GLY A 271 -0.72 -28.73 9.92
CA GLY A 271 0.18 -28.91 11.06
C GLY A 271 1.56 -29.49 10.72
N LYS A 272 1.88 -29.70 9.44
CA LYS A 272 3.21 -30.15 9.02
C LYS A 272 4.23 -29.02 9.15
N ARG A 273 5.42 -29.35 9.65
CA ARG A 273 6.56 -28.42 9.69
C ARG A 273 7.39 -28.55 8.41
N ILE A 274 7.75 -27.42 7.81
CA ILE A 274 8.62 -27.31 6.63
C ILE A 274 9.75 -26.33 6.94
N THR A 275 11.00 -26.73 6.72
CA THR A 275 12.18 -25.89 6.92
C THR A 275 12.92 -25.63 5.60
N SER A 276 13.74 -24.58 5.55
CA SER A 276 14.61 -24.31 4.39
C SER A 276 15.54 -25.49 4.07
N ALA A 277 15.97 -26.25 5.09
CA ALA A 277 16.81 -27.43 4.93
C ALA A 277 16.07 -28.60 4.25
N ASP A 278 14.78 -28.80 4.55
CA ASP A 278 13.97 -29.88 3.97
C ASP A 278 13.79 -29.75 2.46
N LEU A 279 13.93 -28.52 1.93
CA LEU A 279 13.63 -28.19 0.54
C LEU A 279 14.89 -28.05 -0.34
N ARG A 280 16.09 -28.22 0.21
CA ARG A 280 17.34 -28.17 -0.58
C ARG A 280 17.32 -29.26 -1.65
N GLY A 281 17.85 -28.95 -2.83
CA GLY A 281 17.84 -29.83 -4.00
C GLY A 281 16.58 -29.73 -4.86
N LYS A 282 15.62 -28.87 -4.51
CA LYS A 282 14.40 -28.60 -5.29
C LYS A 282 14.24 -27.11 -5.55
N TYR A 283 13.59 -26.78 -6.66
CA TYR A 283 13.09 -25.42 -6.82
C TYR A 283 11.92 -25.20 -5.85
N VAL A 284 11.87 -24.02 -5.22
CA VAL A 284 10.79 -23.66 -4.29
C VAL A 284 10.15 -22.36 -4.75
N LEU A 285 8.85 -22.35 -4.99
CA LEU A 285 8.09 -21.14 -5.30
C LEU A 285 7.20 -20.79 -4.11
N PHE A 286 7.51 -19.67 -3.44
CA PHE A 286 6.56 -19.04 -2.54
C PHE A 286 5.54 -18.26 -3.35
N TYR A 287 4.25 -18.55 -3.12
CA TYR A 287 3.13 -17.82 -3.64
C TYR A 287 2.39 -17.17 -2.47
N ARG A 288 2.59 -15.86 -2.27
CA ARG A 288 1.86 -15.08 -1.27
C ARG A 288 0.57 -14.57 -1.93
N TRP A 289 -0.57 -15.04 -1.45
CA TRP A 289 -1.87 -14.91 -2.09
C TRP A 289 -2.99 -14.54 -1.10
N GLY A 290 -4.10 -14.07 -1.63
CA GLY A 290 -5.26 -13.62 -0.86
C GLY A 290 -6.27 -12.91 -1.75
N LEU A 291 -7.29 -12.32 -1.14
CA LEU A 291 -8.34 -11.60 -1.87
C LEU A 291 -7.83 -10.27 -2.42
N CYS A 292 -7.22 -10.32 -3.60
CA CYS A 292 -6.93 -9.14 -4.40
C CYS A 292 -7.15 -9.42 -5.89
N PRO A 293 -7.44 -8.40 -6.70
CA PRO A 293 -7.53 -8.50 -8.15
C PRO A 293 -6.40 -9.31 -8.80
N GLY A 294 -5.16 -9.06 -8.38
CA GLY A 294 -3.98 -9.72 -8.94
C GLY A 294 -3.94 -11.23 -8.68
N SER A 295 -4.30 -11.67 -7.48
CA SER A 295 -4.37 -13.10 -7.14
C SER A 295 -5.48 -13.80 -7.94
N ILE A 296 -6.68 -13.22 -7.94
CA ILE A 296 -7.85 -13.76 -8.65
C ILE A 296 -7.56 -13.97 -10.15
N MET A 297 -6.79 -13.07 -10.77
CA MET A 297 -6.44 -13.17 -12.19
C MET A 297 -5.43 -14.29 -12.52
N ILE A 298 -4.60 -14.71 -11.57
CA ILE A 298 -3.43 -15.55 -11.85
C ILE A 298 -3.51 -16.95 -11.23
N ASP A 299 -4.37 -17.13 -10.22
CA ASP A 299 -4.48 -18.32 -9.39
C ASP A 299 -4.61 -19.63 -10.19
N ILE A 300 -5.55 -19.69 -11.13
CA ILE A 300 -5.75 -20.86 -12.01
C ILE A 300 -4.50 -21.17 -12.84
N GLN A 301 -3.82 -20.14 -13.35
CA GLN A 301 -2.59 -20.34 -14.14
C GLN A 301 -1.47 -20.96 -13.29
N ILE A 302 -1.42 -20.63 -12.00
CA ILE A 302 -0.45 -21.17 -11.05
C ILE A 302 -0.74 -22.64 -10.77
N THR A 303 -2.02 -23.03 -10.62
CA THR A 303 -2.42 -24.44 -10.53
C THR A 303 -1.95 -25.24 -11.74
N GLU A 304 -2.22 -24.76 -12.95
CA GLU A 304 -1.76 -25.42 -14.18
C GLU A 304 -0.23 -25.55 -14.25
N PHE A 305 0.48 -24.50 -13.85
CA PHE A 305 1.94 -24.50 -13.82
C PHE A 305 2.49 -25.49 -12.79
N TYR A 306 1.92 -25.52 -11.58
CA TYR A 306 2.32 -26.46 -10.55
C TYR A 306 2.09 -27.91 -10.99
N GLU A 307 0.91 -28.23 -11.54
CA GLU A 307 0.59 -29.59 -12.00
C GLU A 307 1.59 -30.10 -13.04
N LYS A 308 2.08 -29.22 -13.92
CA LYS A 308 3.10 -29.56 -14.91
C LYS A 308 4.48 -29.83 -14.30
N TYR A 309 4.87 -29.11 -13.25
CA TYR A 309 6.24 -29.10 -12.74
C TYR A 309 6.43 -29.66 -11.32
N LYS A 310 5.39 -30.18 -10.68
CA LYS A 310 5.39 -30.64 -9.27
C LYS A 310 6.45 -31.69 -8.90
N GLU A 311 6.98 -32.44 -9.87
CA GLU A 311 8.08 -33.38 -9.64
C GLU A 311 9.43 -32.66 -9.37
N HIS A 312 9.57 -31.44 -9.89
CA HIS A 312 10.79 -30.62 -9.84
C HIS A 312 10.64 -29.33 -9.02
N LEU A 313 9.41 -28.89 -8.79
CA LEU A 313 9.04 -27.66 -8.12
C LEU A 313 8.17 -27.94 -6.90
N ILE A 314 8.55 -27.37 -5.76
CA ILE A 314 7.71 -27.30 -4.57
C ILE A 314 7.08 -25.91 -4.53
N LEU A 315 5.75 -25.84 -4.57
CA LEU A 315 5.02 -24.58 -4.35
C LEU A 315 4.58 -24.54 -2.89
N ILE A 316 4.70 -23.37 -2.25
CA ILE A 316 4.17 -23.12 -0.91
C ILE A 316 3.29 -21.89 -0.99
N GLY A 317 1.99 -22.10 -0.73
CA GLY A 317 1.02 -21.03 -0.62
C GLY A 317 1.13 -20.35 0.74
N ILE A 318 1.07 -19.02 0.75
CA ILE A 318 1.12 -18.21 1.96
C ILE A 318 -0.06 -17.25 1.91
N THR A 319 -0.90 -17.24 2.94
CA THR A 319 -2.07 -16.36 3.01
C THR A 319 -2.28 -15.81 4.42
N ASP A 320 -3.01 -14.70 4.54
CA ASP A 320 -3.33 -14.10 5.85
C ASP A 320 -4.39 -14.91 6.58
N ASP A 321 -5.46 -15.27 5.87
CA ASP A 321 -6.63 -15.94 6.43
C ASP A 321 -7.38 -16.76 5.37
N ILE A 322 -7.14 -18.07 5.36
CA ILE A 322 -7.79 -18.97 4.40
C ILE A 322 -9.30 -19.09 4.67
N GLU A 323 -9.71 -18.87 5.92
CA GLU A 323 -11.10 -19.04 6.33
C GLU A 323 -12.01 -17.96 5.77
N SER A 324 -11.56 -16.71 5.76
CA SER A 324 -12.26 -15.61 5.08
C SER A 324 -12.50 -15.91 3.58
N ILE A 325 -11.58 -16.61 2.93
CA ILE A 325 -11.69 -16.97 1.50
C ILE A 325 -12.70 -18.09 1.32
N ARG A 326 -12.73 -19.08 2.22
CA ARG A 326 -13.76 -20.14 2.23
C ARG A 326 -15.14 -19.56 2.43
N GLN A 327 -15.30 -18.65 3.40
CA GLN A 327 -16.58 -17.98 3.64
C GLN A 327 -17.02 -17.16 2.42
N LEU A 328 -16.10 -16.44 1.77
CA LEU A 328 -16.43 -15.73 0.53
C LEU A 328 -16.89 -16.71 -0.56
N ASN A 329 -16.17 -17.82 -0.75
CA ASN A 329 -16.55 -18.86 -1.72
C ASN A 329 -17.97 -19.39 -1.47
N GLU A 330 -18.30 -19.74 -0.24
CA GLU A 330 -19.64 -20.23 0.14
C GLU A 330 -20.76 -19.23 -0.15
N ASN A 331 -20.47 -17.93 -0.03
CA ASN A 331 -21.44 -16.85 -0.25
C ASN A 331 -21.45 -16.28 -1.66
N THR A 332 -20.54 -16.71 -2.54
CA THR A 332 -20.45 -16.25 -3.93
C THR A 332 -21.36 -17.10 -4.82
N GLU A 333 -22.22 -16.45 -5.60
CA GLU A 333 -23.10 -17.09 -6.58
C GLU A 333 -22.37 -17.29 -7.93
N GLU A 334 -22.85 -18.22 -8.76
CA GLU A 334 -22.26 -18.53 -10.07
C GLU A 334 -22.15 -17.31 -11.00
N ASP A 335 -23.08 -16.37 -10.87
CA ASP A 335 -23.13 -15.19 -11.70
C ASP A 335 -22.30 -14.01 -11.17
N ASP A 336 -21.74 -14.13 -9.96
CA ASP A 336 -20.91 -13.07 -9.39
C ASP A 336 -19.59 -12.94 -10.17
N GLU A 337 -19.30 -11.69 -10.56
CA GLU A 337 -18.14 -11.36 -11.37
C GLU A 337 -17.33 -10.22 -10.76
N LEU A 338 -16.01 -10.29 -10.92
CA LEU A 338 -15.09 -9.21 -10.63
C LEU A 338 -14.19 -9.01 -11.84
N MET A 339 -14.13 -7.80 -12.39
CA MET A 339 -13.32 -7.48 -13.58
C MET A 339 -13.57 -8.42 -14.78
N ASN A 340 -14.84 -8.80 -15.01
CA ASN A 340 -15.27 -9.76 -16.04
C ASN A 340 -14.73 -11.19 -15.83
N ILE A 341 -14.35 -11.54 -14.60
CA ILE A 341 -13.97 -12.89 -14.20
C ILE A 341 -15.08 -13.45 -13.31
N LYS A 342 -15.60 -14.63 -13.67
CA LYS A 342 -16.53 -15.39 -12.82
C LYS A 342 -15.80 -15.76 -11.53
N LEU A 343 -16.28 -15.24 -10.41
CA LEU A 343 -15.59 -15.38 -9.12
C LEU A 343 -15.66 -16.80 -8.58
N LYS A 344 -16.81 -17.46 -8.74
CA LYS A 344 -17.06 -18.78 -8.14
C LYS A 344 -16.00 -19.82 -8.50
N PRO A 345 -15.67 -20.07 -9.78
CA PRO A 345 -14.63 -21.05 -10.14
C PRO A 345 -13.24 -20.70 -9.61
N VAL A 346 -12.91 -19.40 -9.52
CA VAL A 346 -11.61 -18.97 -9.00
C VAL A 346 -11.53 -19.20 -7.51
N LEU A 347 -12.57 -18.83 -6.76
CA LEU A 347 -12.61 -19.05 -5.31
C LEU A 347 -12.60 -20.53 -4.96
N GLU A 348 -13.26 -21.39 -5.75
CA GLU A 348 -13.17 -22.84 -5.62
C GLU A 348 -11.74 -23.37 -5.83
N ASN A 349 -11.01 -22.84 -6.82
CA ASN A 349 -9.59 -23.16 -7.00
C ASN A 349 -8.74 -22.69 -5.81
N MET A 350 -8.94 -21.43 -5.38
CA MET A 350 -8.20 -20.81 -4.26
C MET A 350 -8.32 -21.59 -2.95
N VAL A 351 -9.49 -22.15 -2.64
CA VAL A 351 -9.69 -22.92 -1.40
C VAL A 351 -9.22 -24.38 -1.50
N ALA A 352 -8.90 -24.85 -2.70
CA ALA A 352 -8.57 -26.24 -3.01
C ALA A 352 -7.17 -26.39 -3.64
N HIS A 353 -6.25 -25.49 -3.30
CA HIS A 353 -4.88 -25.56 -3.77
C HIS A 353 -4.21 -26.93 -3.50
N PRO A 354 -3.51 -27.51 -4.49
CA PRO A 354 -2.91 -28.84 -4.38
C PRO A 354 -1.54 -28.85 -3.66
N TRP A 355 -1.07 -27.70 -3.18
CA TRP A 355 0.22 -27.54 -2.52
C TRP A 355 0.05 -27.22 -1.02
N PRO A 356 1.12 -27.34 -0.21
CA PRO A 356 1.08 -26.93 1.19
C PRO A 356 0.73 -25.44 1.36
N GLU A 357 -0.28 -25.17 2.19
CA GLU A 357 -0.71 -23.82 2.55
C GLU A 357 -0.20 -23.43 3.94
N VAL A 358 0.18 -22.16 4.08
CA VAL A 358 0.70 -21.57 5.32
C VAL A 358 -0.10 -20.30 5.63
N GLU A 359 -0.68 -20.23 6.82
CA GLU A 359 -1.29 -19.00 7.32
C GLU A 359 -0.28 -18.15 8.11
N LEU A 360 -0.34 -16.83 7.94
CA LEU A 360 0.53 -15.85 8.62
C LEU A 360 0.11 -15.60 10.08
N LYS A 361 0.07 -16.67 10.87
CA LYS A 361 -0.28 -16.68 12.30
C LYS A 361 0.89 -17.20 13.13
N GLY A 362 1.06 -16.67 14.35
CA GLY A 362 2.12 -17.08 15.26
C GLY A 362 3.51 -16.93 14.64
N ASP A 363 4.35 -17.96 14.77
CA ASP A 363 5.73 -17.96 14.27
C ASP A 363 5.83 -17.81 12.75
N ASN A 364 4.81 -18.23 12.00
CA ASN A 364 4.80 -18.10 10.53
C ASN A 364 4.85 -16.65 10.08
N HIS A 365 4.39 -15.68 10.88
CA HIS A 365 4.44 -14.27 10.52
C HIS A 365 5.88 -13.80 10.26
N GLN A 366 6.89 -14.44 10.84
CA GLN A 366 8.29 -14.03 10.67
C GLN A 366 8.74 -14.06 9.19
N ILE A 367 8.16 -14.94 8.35
CA ILE A 367 8.51 -15.01 6.92
C ILE A 367 8.18 -13.72 6.16
N THR A 368 7.16 -12.96 6.57
CA THR A 368 6.81 -11.69 5.90
C THR A 368 7.90 -10.66 6.08
N VAL A 369 8.55 -10.66 7.25
CA VAL A 369 9.67 -9.79 7.60
C VAL A 369 10.95 -10.28 6.93
N ASP A 370 11.24 -11.58 7.03
CA ASP A 370 12.49 -12.16 6.52
C ASP A 370 12.60 -12.02 5.00
N PHE A 371 11.50 -12.27 4.28
CA PHE A 371 11.43 -12.15 2.83
C PHE A 371 10.91 -10.78 2.36
N ALA A 372 10.52 -9.88 3.26
CA ALA A 372 9.96 -8.57 2.95
C ALA A 372 8.85 -8.65 1.89
N PHE A 373 7.77 -9.39 2.17
CA PHE A 373 6.65 -9.50 1.25
C PHE A 373 5.91 -8.16 1.14
N ALA A 374 5.95 -7.57 -0.05
CA ALA A 374 5.47 -6.22 -0.31
C ALA A 374 3.96 -6.10 -0.55
N GLY A 375 3.24 -7.21 -0.65
CA GLY A 375 1.80 -7.21 -0.91
C GLY A 375 1.29 -8.50 -1.54
N LEU A 376 0.24 -8.37 -2.34
CA LEU A 376 -0.50 -9.48 -2.95
C LEU A 376 -0.79 -9.22 -4.43
N PRO A 377 -0.63 -10.22 -5.32
CA PRO A 377 0.11 -11.45 -5.10
C PRO A 377 1.62 -11.15 -5.08
N TYR A 378 2.40 -11.94 -4.36
CA TYR A 378 3.86 -11.81 -4.35
C TYR A 378 4.53 -13.17 -4.49
N PHE A 379 5.62 -13.21 -5.25
CA PHE A 379 6.29 -14.45 -5.63
C PHE A 379 7.77 -14.38 -5.28
N VAL A 380 8.32 -15.49 -4.82
CA VAL A 380 9.76 -15.70 -4.66
C VAL A 380 10.09 -17.10 -5.14
N LEU A 381 10.91 -17.22 -6.18
CA LEU A 381 11.46 -18.49 -6.65
C LEU A 381 12.86 -18.68 -6.07
N LEU A 382 13.08 -19.84 -5.47
CA LEU A 382 14.38 -20.28 -4.96
C LEU A 382 14.95 -21.40 -5.84
N SER A 383 16.27 -21.39 -6.02
CA SER A 383 17.02 -22.47 -6.66
C SER A 383 17.13 -23.70 -5.75
N PRO A 384 17.56 -24.86 -6.28
CA PRO A 384 17.91 -26.05 -5.47
C PRO A 384 18.94 -25.78 -4.37
N GLU A 385 19.87 -24.84 -4.60
CA GLU A 385 20.86 -24.39 -3.63
C GLU A 385 20.28 -23.38 -2.63
N GLY A 386 19.01 -22.98 -2.82
CA GLY A 386 18.24 -21.97 -2.09
C GLY A 386 18.78 -20.55 -2.22
N LYS A 387 19.20 -20.20 -3.43
CA LYS A 387 19.39 -18.81 -3.86
C LYS A 387 18.10 -18.24 -4.40
N ILE A 388 17.85 -16.95 -4.19
CA ILE A 388 16.72 -16.23 -4.78
C ILE A 388 16.99 -16.10 -6.28
N LEU A 389 16.12 -16.65 -7.12
CA LEU A 389 16.23 -16.55 -8.58
C LEU A 389 15.39 -15.40 -9.14
N VAL A 390 14.19 -15.23 -8.59
CA VAL A 390 13.32 -14.10 -8.91
C VAL A 390 12.43 -13.78 -7.72
N ARG A 391 12.13 -12.51 -7.54
CA ARG A 391 11.15 -12.04 -6.56
C ARG A 391 10.46 -10.77 -7.03
N ASN A 392 9.14 -10.69 -6.94
CA ASN A 392 8.33 -9.49 -7.19
C ASN A 392 6.83 -9.82 -7.05
N PHE A 393 5.96 -8.89 -7.46
CA PHE A 393 4.55 -9.14 -7.79
C PHE A 393 4.40 -10.08 -9.01
N SER A 394 3.28 -10.03 -9.75
CA SER A 394 2.94 -10.97 -10.82
C SER A 394 3.99 -11.15 -11.92
N GLU A 395 4.83 -10.15 -12.22
CA GLU A 395 5.93 -10.29 -13.18
C GLU A 395 6.91 -11.40 -12.79
N ALA A 396 7.17 -11.58 -11.50
CA ALA A 396 8.05 -12.63 -11.00
C ALA A 396 7.51 -14.04 -11.24
N TYR A 397 6.18 -14.23 -11.26
CA TYR A 397 5.59 -15.51 -11.64
C TYR A 397 5.92 -15.86 -13.10
N TYR A 398 5.79 -14.91 -14.02
CA TYR A 398 6.09 -15.17 -15.43
C TYR A 398 7.57 -15.47 -15.67
N GLU A 399 8.47 -14.77 -14.98
CA GLU A 399 9.90 -15.08 -15.01
C GLU A 399 10.22 -16.45 -14.37
N ALA A 400 9.59 -16.78 -13.24
CA ALA A 400 9.71 -18.10 -12.63
C ALA A 400 9.27 -19.21 -13.59
N LYS A 401 8.15 -19.02 -14.28
CA LYS A 401 7.65 -19.94 -15.31
C LYS A 401 8.66 -20.13 -16.44
N LYS A 402 9.30 -19.06 -16.94
CA LYS A 402 10.36 -19.15 -17.96
C LYS A 402 11.56 -19.96 -17.46
N ILE A 403 12.04 -19.67 -16.24
CA ILE A 403 13.19 -20.37 -15.64
C ILE A 403 12.91 -21.87 -15.51
N ILE A 404 11.77 -22.25 -14.95
CA ILE A 404 11.41 -23.66 -14.74
C ILE A 404 11.16 -24.37 -16.07
N SER A 405 10.48 -23.74 -17.02
CA SER A 405 10.23 -24.34 -18.34
C SER A 405 11.52 -24.56 -19.13
N ALA A 406 12.52 -23.68 -18.97
CA ALA A 406 13.83 -23.85 -19.61
C ALA A 406 14.67 -24.95 -18.94
N ALA A 407 14.53 -25.14 -17.62
CA ALA A 407 15.23 -26.19 -16.88
C ALA A 407 14.65 -27.59 -17.15
N PHE A 408 13.34 -27.67 -17.43
CA PHE A 408 12.61 -28.92 -17.66
C PHE A 408 11.75 -28.80 -18.93
N PRO A 409 12.37 -28.83 -20.13
CA PRO A 409 11.63 -28.87 -21.38
C PRO A 409 10.86 -30.19 -21.52
N ASP A 410 9.73 -30.14 -22.23
CA ASP A 410 8.84 -31.29 -22.48
C ASP A 410 9.53 -32.49 -23.17
#